data_AF-R1FH63-F1
#
_entry.id   AF-R1FH63-F1
#
_cell.length_a   1.000
_cell.length_b   1.000
_cell.length_c   1.000
_cell.angle_alpha   90.00
_cell.angle_beta   90.00
_cell.angle_gamma   90.00
#
_symmetry.space_group_name_H-M   'P 1'
#
loop_
_entity.id
_entity.type
_entity.pdbx_description
1 polymer ?
#
loop_
_entity_poly.entity_id
_entity_poly.type
_entity_poly.pdbx_seq_one_letter_code
_entity_poly.pdbx_strand_id
1 'polypeptide(L)'
;MLIAGKVHYPPNGWWEDLLFYLQNNHVLLSAFCAHPAHPYTRCRRSLVLLSSVTFAFFLNAVFIAAVQTTLLRSILEVKATLSKATIGTIVQMMWDVPSGMVGACTCANASCLPSCVVRLCHCVSCAILACHLYLGILYGIVGVVILALEKSERTEVDEVSLEFAHAKVLAWATSVPFLALIFGCSRYFEKRKSAKDVVAHWQKSAKAPVDLD
;
A
#
# COMPACT_ATOMS: atom_id res chain seq x y z
N MET A 1 -8.91 9.11 -17.32
CA MET A 1 -8.92 7.81 -16.63
C MET A 1 -7.47 7.41 -16.40
N LEU A 2 -7.05 7.13 -15.17
CA LEU A 2 -5.74 6.50 -14.93
C LEU A 2 -5.76 5.18 -15.71
N ILE A 3 -5.01 5.10 -16.81
CA ILE A 3 -4.91 3.87 -17.58
C ILE A 3 -4.21 2.88 -16.66
N ALA A 4 -4.94 1.83 -16.25
CA ALA A 4 -4.46 0.89 -15.25
C ALA A 4 -3.06 0.38 -15.62
N GLY A 5 -2.10 0.58 -14.70
CA GLY A 5 -0.71 0.13 -14.88
C GLY A 5 0.19 1.05 -15.73
N LYS A 6 -0.32 2.15 -16.29
CA LYS A 6 0.54 3.12 -16.97
C LYS A 6 1.29 3.97 -15.94
N VAL A 7 2.61 4.07 -16.08
CA VAL A 7 3.45 4.88 -15.18
C VAL A 7 4.07 6.08 -15.89
N HIS A 8 3.85 6.25 -17.19
CA HIS A 8 4.30 7.41 -17.95
C HIS A 8 3.14 8.19 -18.58
N TYR A 9 3.09 9.51 -18.34
CA TYR A 9 2.05 10.39 -18.83
C TYR A 9 2.65 11.56 -19.64
N PRO A 10 2.92 11.40 -20.95
CA PRO A 10 3.41 12.51 -21.78
C PRO A 10 2.49 13.74 -21.72
N PRO A 11 3.03 14.98 -21.68
CA PRO A 11 4.44 15.34 -21.85
C PRO A 11 5.28 15.34 -20.56
N ASN A 12 4.79 14.77 -19.46
CA ASN A 12 5.46 14.85 -18.16
C ASN A 12 6.87 14.23 -18.16
N GLY A 13 7.75 14.84 -17.37
CA GLY A 13 9.07 14.30 -17.08
C GLY A 13 9.03 13.12 -16.10
N TRP A 14 10.20 12.60 -15.77
CA TRP A 14 10.32 11.45 -14.87
C TRP A 14 9.88 11.78 -13.45
N TRP A 15 10.22 12.97 -12.97
CA TRP A 15 9.93 13.41 -11.60
C TRP A 15 8.44 13.70 -11.38
N GLU A 16 7.78 14.31 -12.35
CA GLU A 16 6.34 14.59 -12.30
C GLU A 16 5.55 13.28 -12.29
N ASP A 17 5.93 12.32 -13.14
CA ASP A 17 5.33 10.99 -13.15
C ASP A 17 5.61 10.22 -11.83
N LEU A 18 6.82 10.33 -11.26
CA LEU A 18 7.14 9.71 -9.97
C LEU A 18 6.30 10.34 -8.85
N LEU A 19 6.24 11.66 -8.78
CA LEU A 19 5.46 12.36 -7.76
C LEU A 19 3.99 11.98 -7.86
N PHE A 20 3.45 11.95 -9.09
CA PHE A 20 2.10 11.48 -9.35
C PHE A 20 1.92 10.02 -8.93
N TYR A 21 2.89 9.14 -9.20
CA TYR A 21 2.86 7.75 -8.75
C TYR A 21 2.85 7.63 -7.22
N LEU A 22 3.71 8.38 -6.53
CA LEU A 22 3.78 8.43 -5.07
C LEU A 22 2.47 8.95 -4.46
N GLN A 23 1.91 10.03 -5.02
CA GLN A 23 0.63 10.60 -4.58
C GLN A 23 -0.51 9.58 -4.69
N ASN A 24 -0.49 8.67 -5.65
CA ASN A 24 -1.57 7.70 -5.82
C ASN A 24 -1.33 6.36 -5.09
N ASN A 25 -0.08 5.96 -4.84
CA ASN A 25 0.25 4.65 -4.26
C ASN A 25 0.74 4.68 -2.81
N HIS A 26 1.26 5.81 -2.33
CA HIS A 26 1.70 5.91 -0.94
C HIS A 26 0.47 6.03 -0.02
N VAL A 27 0.37 5.20 1.03
CA VAL A 27 -0.83 5.13 1.88
C VAL A 27 -1.22 6.50 2.49
N LEU A 28 -0.25 7.23 3.03
CA LEU A 28 -0.48 8.58 3.58
C LEU A 28 -0.81 9.60 2.47
N LEU A 29 0.08 9.79 1.49
CA LEU A 29 -0.13 10.76 0.42
C LEU A 29 -1.42 10.50 -0.36
N SER A 30 -1.80 9.25 -0.58
CA SER A 30 -3.00 8.91 -1.34
C SER A 30 -4.30 9.26 -0.64
N ALA A 31 -4.31 9.29 0.69
CA ALA A 31 -5.48 9.76 1.44
C ALA A 31 -5.78 11.25 1.17
N PHE A 32 -4.76 12.07 0.92
CA PHE A 32 -4.89 13.53 0.82
C PHE A 32 -4.68 14.10 -0.58
N CYS A 33 -3.69 13.59 -1.30
CA CYS A 33 -3.12 14.18 -2.51
C CYS A 33 -3.36 13.34 -3.78
N ALA A 34 -4.04 12.19 -3.67
CA ALA A 34 -4.24 11.37 -4.85
C ALA A 34 -5.22 12.01 -5.85
N HIS A 35 -5.03 11.64 -7.11
CA HIS A 35 -5.73 12.22 -8.23
C HIS A 35 -7.26 11.94 -8.15
N PRO A 36 -8.13 12.86 -8.60
CA PRO A 36 -9.59 12.66 -8.57
C PRO A 36 -10.07 11.45 -9.38
N ALA A 37 -9.36 11.09 -10.45
CA ALA A 37 -9.65 9.91 -11.26
C ALA A 37 -9.10 8.58 -10.70
N HIS A 38 -8.61 8.58 -9.46
CA HIS A 38 -8.24 7.34 -8.77
C HIS A 38 -9.47 6.42 -8.64
N PRO A 39 -9.31 5.09 -8.75
CA PRO A 39 -10.42 4.15 -8.58
C PRO A 39 -11.08 4.19 -7.19
N TYR A 40 -10.52 4.95 -6.24
CA TYR A 40 -11.06 5.13 -4.90
C TYR A 40 -11.50 6.54 -4.65
N THR A 41 -12.62 6.66 -3.96
CA THR A 41 -13.00 7.89 -3.28
C THR A 41 -11.99 8.23 -2.19
N ARG A 42 -11.90 9.52 -1.81
CA ARG A 42 -11.07 9.96 -0.68
C ARG A 42 -11.45 9.20 0.61
N CYS A 43 -12.75 9.03 0.86
CA CYS A 43 -13.25 8.29 2.03
C CYS A 43 -12.69 6.86 2.10
N ARG A 44 -12.72 6.08 1.01
CA ARG A 44 -12.16 4.72 1.01
C ARG A 44 -10.67 4.70 1.36
N ARG A 45 -9.90 5.65 0.83
CA ARG A 45 -8.47 5.78 1.12
C ARG A 45 -8.21 6.14 2.59
N SER A 46 -9.02 7.02 3.17
CA SER A 46 -8.98 7.33 4.60
C SER A 46 -9.32 6.10 5.46
N LEU A 47 -10.27 5.26 5.05
CA LEU A 47 -10.60 4.02 5.77
C LEU A 47 -9.47 2.98 5.70
N VAL A 48 -8.79 2.86 4.55
CA VAL A 48 -7.59 2.01 4.42
C VAL A 48 -6.47 2.53 5.33
N LEU A 49 -6.22 3.84 5.34
CA LEU A 49 -5.24 4.46 6.23
C LEU A 49 -5.59 4.20 7.70
N LEU A 50 -6.87 4.35 8.09
CA LEU A 50 -7.33 4.06 9.44
C LEU A 50 -7.06 2.59 9.83
N SER A 51 -7.43 1.64 8.97
CA SER A 51 -7.16 0.21 9.16
C SER A 51 -5.66 -0.10 9.30
N SER A 52 -4.80 0.55 8.51
CA SER A 52 -3.33 0.41 8.59
C SER A 52 -2.76 1.00 9.89
N VAL A 53 -3.31 2.12 10.37
CA VAL A 53 -2.89 2.77 11.62
C VAL A 53 -3.29 1.92 12.83
N THR A 54 -4.54 1.45 12.89
CA THR A 54 -5.03 0.65 14.04
C THR A 54 -4.33 -0.71 14.12
N PHE A 55 -4.07 -1.35 12.97
CA PHE A 55 -3.31 -2.61 12.94
C PHE A 55 -1.86 -2.46 13.41
N ALA A 56 -1.19 -1.38 13.02
CA ALA A 56 0.16 -1.15 13.53
C ALA A 56 0.21 -0.75 15.00
N PHE A 57 -0.82 -0.07 15.50
CA PHE A 57 -0.92 0.22 16.92
C PHE A 57 -0.97 -1.09 17.71
N PHE A 58 -1.75 -2.06 17.22
CA PHE A 58 -1.75 -3.43 17.74
C PHE A 58 -0.36 -4.09 17.68
N LEU A 59 0.33 -4.04 16.54
CA LEU A 59 1.68 -4.61 16.44
C LEU A 59 2.65 -3.96 17.43
N ASN A 60 2.58 -2.64 17.60
CA ASN A 60 3.40 -1.91 18.57
C ASN A 60 3.13 -2.38 20.00
N ALA A 61 1.85 -2.49 20.38
CA ALA A 61 1.43 -3.01 21.68
C ALA A 61 1.95 -4.44 21.93
N VAL A 62 1.84 -5.33 20.92
CA VAL A 62 2.36 -6.70 20.99
C VAL A 62 3.88 -6.69 21.18
N PHE A 63 4.62 -5.84 20.47
CA PHE A 63 6.07 -5.76 20.63
C PHE A 63 6.48 -5.23 22.00
N ILE A 64 5.76 -4.26 22.56
CA ILE A 64 6.00 -3.74 23.92
C ILE A 64 5.80 -4.87 24.95
N ALA A 65 4.65 -5.56 24.89
CA ALA A 65 4.34 -6.67 25.79
C ALA A 65 5.35 -7.83 25.65
N ALA A 66 5.71 -8.20 24.41
CA ALA A 66 6.66 -9.28 24.17
C ALA A 66 8.06 -8.99 24.75
N VAL A 67 8.51 -7.75 24.72
CA VAL A 67 9.84 -7.34 25.22
C VAL A 67 9.92 -7.35 26.74
N GLN A 68 8.79 -7.14 27.42
CA GLN A 68 8.73 -7.19 28.88
C GLN A 68 8.85 -8.61 29.42
N THR A 69 8.52 -9.63 28.63
CA THR A 69 8.78 -11.03 29.03
C THR A 69 10.30 -11.27 29.11
N THR A 70 10.76 -11.58 30.33
CA THR A 70 12.16 -11.54 30.81
C THR A 70 13.16 -12.32 29.96
N LEU A 71 12.69 -13.26 29.13
CA LEU A 71 13.52 -14.12 28.30
C LEU A 71 14.06 -13.42 27.04
N LEU A 72 13.37 -12.39 26.53
CA LEU A 72 13.79 -11.64 25.34
C LEU A 72 14.74 -10.49 25.68
N ARG A 73 14.66 -9.93 26.90
CA ARG A 73 15.39 -8.71 27.30
C ARG A 73 16.91 -8.83 27.10
N SER A 74 17.49 -9.96 27.48
CA SER A 74 18.94 -10.21 27.42
C SER A 74 19.49 -10.51 26.01
N ILE A 75 18.65 -10.94 25.07
CA ILE A 75 19.07 -11.24 23.69
C ILE A 75 18.94 -9.99 22.79
N LEU A 76 18.09 -9.03 23.16
CA LEU A 76 17.60 -8.00 22.25
C LEU A 76 18.24 -6.61 22.42
N GLU A 77 19.03 -6.32 23.45
CA GLU A 77 19.38 -4.93 23.85
C GLU A 77 20.01 -4.00 22.79
N VAL A 78 20.58 -4.50 21.68
CA VAL A 78 21.09 -3.63 20.59
C VAL A 78 20.58 -4.04 19.19
N LYS A 79 20.15 -5.29 19.00
CA LYS A 79 19.57 -5.76 17.72
C LYS A 79 18.03 -5.65 17.68
N ALA A 80 17.38 -5.39 18.81
CA ALA A 80 15.92 -5.33 18.97
C ALA A 80 15.26 -4.28 18.10
N THR A 81 15.75 -3.05 18.12
CA THR A 81 14.98 -1.94 17.57
C THR A 81 14.89 -2.07 16.05
N LEU A 82 16.01 -2.44 15.42
CA LEU A 82 16.05 -2.72 13.99
C LEU A 82 15.25 -3.99 13.63
N SER A 83 15.33 -5.05 14.44
CA SER A 83 14.58 -6.28 14.16
C SER A 83 13.07 -6.09 14.34
N LYS A 84 12.62 -5.40 15.39
CA LYS A 84 11.21 -5.02 15.62
C LYS A 84 10.68 -4.16 14.49
N ALA A 85 11.40 -3.11 14.12
CA ALA A 85 10.99 -2.23 13.02
C ALA A 85 10.89 -2.99 11.70
N THR A 86 11.85 -3.89 11.42
CA THR A 86 11.84 -4.71 10.19
C THR A 86 10.68 -5.70 10.18
N ILE A 87 10.49 -6.47 11.26
CA ILE A 87 9.39 -7.45 11.37
C ILE A 87 8.04 -6.73 11.32
N GLY A 88 7.89 -5.65 12.09
CA GLY A 88 6.68 -4.82 12.07
C GLY A 88 6.38 -4.29 10.68
N THR A 89 7.39 -3.82 9.93
CA THR A 89 7.22 -3.35 8.55
C THR A 89 6.80 -4.49 7.61
N ILE A 90 7.40 -5.67 7.72
CA ILE A 90 7.03 -6.83 6.88
C ILE A 90 5.59 -7.24 7.15
N VAL A 91 5.21 -7.40 8.43
CA VAL A 91 3.84 -7.78 8.81
C VAL A 91 2.84 -6.69 8.39
N GLN A 92 3.22 -5.42 8.51
CA GLN A 92 2.42 -4.30 8.02
C GLN A 92 2.25 -4.33 6.50
N MET A 93 3.29 -4.65 5.74
CA MET A 93 3.18 -4.80 4.28
C MET A 93 2.26 -5.96 3.90
N MET A 94 2.32 -7.07 4.64
CA MET A 94 1.39 -8.21 4.44
C MET A 94 -0.07 -7.82 4.72
N TRP A 95 -0.32 -6.82 5.56
CA TRP A 95 -1.64 -6.27 5.83
C TRP A 95 -2.07 -5.25 4.76
N ASP A 96 -1.19 -4.29 4.43
CA ASP A 96 -1.55 -3.16 3.56
C ASP A 96 -1.64 -3.56 2.07
N VAL A 97 -0.80 -4.49 1.60
CA VAL A 97 -0.78 -4.90 0.18
C VAL A 97 -2.10 -5.55 -0.24
N PRO A 98 -2.64 -6.57 0.47
CA PRO A 98 -3.94 -7.13 0.13
C PRO A 98 -5.06 -6.09 0.19
N SER A 99 -5.03 -5.19 1.19
CA SER A 99 -6.02 -4.10 1.31
C SER A 99 -6.04 -3.22 0.06
N GLY A 100 -4.87 -2.83 -0.44
CA GLY A 100 -4.72 -2.07 -1.68
C GLY A 100 -5.12 -2.87 -2.92
N MET A 101 -4.74 -4.15 -3.01
CA MET A 101 -5.09 -4.99 -4.17
C MET A 101 -6.59 -5.23 -4.28
N VAL A 102 -7.26 -5.50 -3.16
CA VAL A 102 -8.67 -5.86 -3.15
C VAL A 102 -9.57 -4.66 -3.40
N GLY A 103 -9.15 -3.47 -2.98
CA GLY A 103 -9.83 -2.27 -3.43
C GLY A 103 -9.71 -2.11 -4.96
N ALA A 104 -8.54 -2.40 -5.55
CA ALA A 104 -8.13 -1.91 -6.87
C ALA A 104 -8.56 -2.82 -8.02
N CYS A 105 -9.65 -3.60 -7.83
CA CYS A 105 -10.14 -4.50 -8.86
C CYS A 105 -10.41 -3.72 -10.16
N THR A 106 -9.55 -3.92 -11.16
CA THR A 106 -9.66 -3.26 -12.48
C THR A 106 -10.98 -3.60 -13.16
N CYS A 107 -11.51 -4.80 -12.89
CA CYS A 107 -12.80 -5.26 -13.38
C CYS A 107 -13.97 -4.40 -12.86
N ALA A 108 -13.85 -3.78 -11.68
CA ALA A 108 -14.88 -2.89 -11.15
C ALA A 108 -14.99 -1.56 -11.91
N ASN A 109 -14.04 -1.26 -12.80
CA ASN A 109 -14.02 -0.06 -13.63
C ASN A 109 -13.85 -0.37 -15.12
N ALA A 110 -13.93 -1.64 -15.51
CA ALA A 110 -13.72 -2.06 -16.89
C ALA A 110 -15.01 -1.84 -17.71
N SER A 111 -14.94 -0.97 -18.72
CA SER A 111 -16.07 -0.70 -19.63
C SER A 111 -16.42 -1.87 -20.55
N CYS A 112 -15.52 -2.85 -20.68
CA CYS A 112 -15.73 -4.03 -21.51
C CYS A 112 -16.52 -5.16 -20.82
N LEU A 113 -16.82 -5.04 -19.52
CA LEU A 113 -17.54 -6.06 -18.77
C LEU A 113 -19.04 -5.75 -18.64
N PRO A 114 -19.91 -6.78 -18.60
CA PRO A 114 -21.34 -6.57 -18.33
C PRO A 114 -21.58 -5.87 -16.99
N SER A 115 -22.59 -5.00 -16.93
CA SER A 115 -22.92 -4.19 -15.73
C SER A 115 -23.14 -5.03 -14.46
N CYS A 116 -23.67 -6.24 -14.58
CA CYS A 116 -23.85 -7.16 -13.45
C CYS A 116 -22.51 -7.60 -12.84
N VAL A 117 -21.52 -7.89 -13.68
CA VAL A 117 -20.17 -8.30 -13.24
C VAL A 117 -19.47 -7.12 -12.56
N VAL A 118 -19.56 -5.92 -13.14
CA VAL A 118 -18.99 -4.70 -12.56
C VAL A 118 -19.57 -4.43 -11.16
N ARG A 119 -20.90 -4.52 -11.01
CA ARG A 119 -21.57 -4.37 -9.70
C ARG A 119 -21.12 -5.42 -8.70
N LEU A 120 -21.01 -6.69 -9.12
CA LEU A 120 -20.54 -7.77 -8.25
C LEU A 120 -19.10 -7.50 -7.77
N CYS A 121 -18.18 -7.17 -8.68
CA CYS A 121 -16.80 -6.81 -8.32
C CYS A 121 -16.75 -5.63 -7.35
N HIS A 122 -17.59 -4.62 -7.56
CA HIS A 122 -17.70 -3.48 -6.67
C HIS A 122 -18.21 -3.87 -5.27
N CYS A 123 -19.26 -4.70 -5.19
CA CYS A 123 -19.79 -5.21 -3.91
C CYS A 123 -18.76 -6.05 -3.15
N VAL A 124 -18.07 -6.96 -3.84
CA VAL A 124 -17.00 -7.78 -3.25
C VAL A 124 -15.87 -6.91 -2.72
N SER A 125 -15.42 -5.93 -3.50
CA SER A 125 -14.39 -4.98 -3.07
C SER A 125 -14.83 -4.19 -1.82
N CYS A 126 -16.10 -3.74 -1.76
CA CYS A 126 -16.64 -3.06 -0.59
C CYS A 126 -16.71 -3.99 0.63
N ALA A 127 -17.17 -5.22 0.46
CA ALA A 127 -17.27 -6.21 1.54
C ALA A 127 -15.90 -6.52 2.13
N ILE A 128 -14.88 -6.72 1.30
CA ILE A 128 -13.53 -7.01 1.80
C ILE A 128 -12.93 -5.78 2.47
N LEU A 129 -13.12 -4.57 1.92
CA LEU A 129 -12.68 -3.35 2.60
C LEU A 129 -13.35 -3.21 3.99
N ALA A 130 -14.64 -3.51 4.09
CA ALA A 130 -15.36 -3.47 5.36
C ALA A 130 -14.84 -4.52 6.35
N CYS A 131 -14.59 -5.75 5.90
CA CYS A 131 -13.97 -6.80 6.73
C CYS A 131 -12.58 -6.39 7.21
N HIS A 132 -11.75 -5.82 6.33
CA HIS A 132 -10.40 -5.38 6.65
C HIS A 132 -10.40 -4.21 7.64
N LEU A 133 -11.32 -3.27 7.47
CA LEU A 133 -11.54 -2.18 8.42
C LEU A 133 -11.98 -2.72 9.78
N TYR A 134 -12.95 -3.62 9.81
CA TYR A 134 -13.44 -4.24 11.04
C TYR A 134 -12.32 -4.97 11.78
N LEU A 135 -11.55 -5.82 11.08
CA LEU A 135 -10.41 -6.52 11.67
C LEU A 135 -9.34 -5.54 12.15
N GLY A 136 -9.04 -4.49 11.38
CA GLY A 136 -8.09 -3.45 11.79
C GLY A 136 -8.52 -2.74 13.07
N ILE A 137 -9.81 -2.39 13.21
CA ILE A 137 -10.36 -1.78 14.42
C ILE A 137 -10.31 -2.78 15.59
N LEU A 138 -10.70 -4.04 15.36
CA LEU A 138 -10.64 -5.10 16.37
C LEU A 138 -9.21 -5.28 16.90
N TYR A 139 -8.21 -5.33 16.01
CA TYR A 139 -6.80 -5.37 16.42
C TYR A 139 -6.43 -4.13 17.22
N GLY A 140 -6.82 -2.93 16.77
CA GLY A 140 -6.58 -1.70 17.53
C GLY A 140 -7.13 -1.78 18.97
N ILE A 141 -8.35 -2.29 19.14
CA ILE A 141 -8.97 -2.52 20.46
C ILE A 141 -8.14 -3.52 21.28
N VAL A 142 -7.74 -4.65 20.67
CA VAL A 142 -6.86 -5.63 21.33
C VAL A 142 -5.53 -4.99 21.75
N GLY A 143 -4.95 -4.11 20.93
CA GLY A 143 -3.74 -3.36 21.27
C GLY A 143 -3.93 -2.47 22.50
N VAL A 144 -5.06 -1.76 22.59
CA VAL A 144 -5.42 -0.97 23.77
C VAL A 144 -5.57 -1.87 25.01
N VAL A 145 -6.23 -3.02 24.89
CA VAL A 145 -6.39 -3.97 25.99
C VAL A 145 -5.03 -4.52 26.45
N ILE A 146 -4.14 -4.90 25.52
CA ILE A 146 -2.77 -5.35 25.85
C ILE A 146 -2.05 -4.28 26.67
N LEU A 147 -2.03 -3.02 26.22
CA LEU A 147 -1.37 -1.94 26.94
C LEU A 147 -2.02 -1.63 28.30
N ALA A 148 -3.35 -1.76 28.39
CA ALA A 148 -4.07 -1.54 29.65
C ALA A 148 -3.82 -2.66 30.68
N LEU A 149 -3.59 -3.90 30.22
CA LEU A 149 -3.26 -5.05 31.06
C LEU A 149 -1.78 -5.06 31.46
N GLU A 150 -0.89 -4.60 30.58
CA GLU A 150 0.54 -4.35 30.85
C GLU A 150 0.76 -3.12 31.73
N LYS A 151 -0.13 -2.90 32.71
CA LYS A 151 -0.17 -1.79 33.67
C LYS A 151 1.07 -1.83 34.60
N SER A 152 2.24 -1.71 34.00
CA SER A 152 3.53 -1.56 34.64
C SER A 152 3.61 -0.12 35.11
N GLU A 153 4.00 0.07 36.37
CA GLU A 153 4.19 1.35 37.07
C GLU A 153 5.07 2.38 36.34
N ARG A 154 5.66 2.04 35.19
CA ARG A 154 6.66 2.85 34.49
C ARG A 154 6.28 3.32 33.08
N THR A 155 5.25 2.78 32.45
CA THR A 155 4.99 3.14 31.04
C THR A 155 4.00 4.29 30.97
N GLU A 156 4.51 5.52 30.87
CA GLU A 156 3.68 6.69 30.62
C GLU A 156 3.04 6.57 29.22
N VAL A 157 1.74 6.87 29.12
CA VAL A 157 0.98 6.81 27.86
C VAL A 157 1.62 7.66 26.76
N ASP A 158 2.30 8.73 27.15
CA ASP A 158 2.99 9.66 26.26
C ASP A 158 4.20 9.00 25.58
N GLU A 159 4.96 8.16 26.29
CA GLU A 159 6.12 7.45 25.73
C GLU A 159 5.68 6.45 24.67
N VAL A 160 4.66 5.63 24.95
CA VAL A 160 4.09 4.67 23.99
C VAL A 160 3.55 5.38 22.75
N SER A 161 2.90 6.51 22.94
CA SER A 161 2.34 7.31 21.85
C SER A 161 3.43 7.90 20.96
N LEU A 162 4.52 8.39 21.57
CA LEU A 162 5.67 8.94 20.85
C LEU A 162 6.42 7.85 20.07
N GLU A 163 6.67 6.69 20.70
CA GLU A 163 7.29 5.54 20.03
C GLU A 163 6.46 5.07 18.83
N PHE A 164 5.14 4.97 19.01
CA PHE A 164 4.22 4.61 17.93
C PHE A 164 4.28 5.64 16.79
N ALA A 165 4.24 6.93 17.12
CA ALA A 165 4.32 8.00 16.13
C ALA A 165 5.65 7.95 15.34
N HIS A 166 6.78 7.79 16.02
CA HIS A 166 8.09 7.63 15.39
C HIS A 166 8.16 6.41 14.47
N ALA A 167 7.70 5.25 14.95
CA ALA A 167 7.66 4.04 14.15
C ALA A 167 6.81 4.22 12.88
N LYS A 168 5.68 4.94 12.98
CA LYS A 168 4.81 5.22 11.84
C LYS A 168 5.41 6.19 10.83
N VAL A 169 5.97 7.30 11.30
CA VAL A 169 6.65 8.27 10.43
C VAL A 169 7.80 7.58 9.69
N LEU A 170 8.58 6.75 10.38
CA LEU A 170 9.67 6.00 9.75
C LEU A 170 9.16 4.99 8.72
N ALA A 171 8.07 4.25 9.02
CA ALA A 171 7.46 3.32 8.07
C ALA A 171 6.95 4.03 6.80
N TRP A 172 6.31 5.19 6.93
CA TRP A 172 5.89 6.00 5.79
C TRP A 172 7.09 6.52 5.00
N ALA A 173 8.08 7.11 5.67
CA ALA A 173 9.29 7.62 5.03
C ALA A 173 10.04 6.53 4.26
N THR A 174 10.19 5.35 4.86
CA THR A 174 10.87 4.20 4.22
C THR A 174 10.09 3.63 3.05
N SER A 175 8.76 3.75 3.01
CA SER A 175 7.96 3.28 1.87
C SER A 175 8.20 4.08 0.58
N VAL A 176 8.61 5.36 0.69
CA VAL A 176 8.87 6.25 -0.46
C VAL A 176 9.94 5.69 -1.40
N PRO A 177 11.17 5.34 -0.96
CA PRO A 177 12.18 4.77 -1.85
C PRO A 177 11.77 3.42 -2.45
N PHE A 178 11.02 2.57 -1.73
CA PHE A 178 10.48 1.33 -2.30
C PHE A 178 9.49 1.61 -3.43
N LEU A 179 8.56 2.55 -3.24
CA LEU A 179 7.63 2.94 -4.28
C LEU A 179 8.33 3.58 -5.48
N ALA A 180 9.36 4.39 -5.25
CA ALA A 180 10.18 4.97 -6.31
C ALA A 180 10.93 3.88 -7.11
N LEU A 181 11.44 2.85 -6.44
CA LEU A 181 12.06 1.69 -7.09
C LEU A 181 11.05 0.91 -7.94
N ILE A 182 9.86 0.61 -7.39
CA ILE A 182 8.77 -0.07 -8.11
C ILE A 182 8.35 0.73 -9.34
N PHE A 183 8.25 2.06 -9.21
CA PHE A 183 7.97 2.97 -10.31
C PHE A 183 9.05 2.90 -11.39
N GLY A 184 10.33 3.00 -11.00
CA GLY A 184 11.47 2.91 -11.92
C GLY A 184 11.48 1.59 -12.70
N CYS A 185 11.28 0.47 -12.01
CA CYS A 185 11.16 -0.86 -12.62
C CYS A 185 9.97 -0.93 -13.60
N SER A 186 8.79 -0.49 -13.17
CA SER A 186 7.58 -0.48 -14.01
C SER A 186 7.78 0.34 -15.28
N ARG A 187 8.40 1.52 -15.17
CA ARG A 187 8.66 2.42 -16.31
C ARG A 187 9.68 1.82 -17.27
N TYR A 188 10.69 1.13 -16.75
CA TYR A 188 11.67 0.40 -17.56
C TYR A 188 11.00 -0.72 -18.37
N PHE A 189 10.15 -1.53 -17.72
CA PHE A 189 9.42 -2.59 -18.40
C PHE A 189 8.40 -2.05 -19.42
N GLU A 190 7.70 -0.97 -19.13
CA GLU A 190 6.76 -0.30 -20.05
C GLU A 190 7.47 0.13 -21.34
N LYS A 191 8.61 0.83 -21.22
CA LYS A 191 9.43 1.23 -22.38
C LYS A 191 9.86 0.03 -23.23
N ARG A 192 10.31 -1.04 -22.58
CA ARG A 192 10.77 -2.25 -23.27
C ARG A 192 9.63 -2.97 -23.99
N LYS A 193 8.43 -2.98 -23.41
CA LYS A 193 7.22 -3.52 -24.06
C LYS A 193 6.84 -2.69 -25.27
N SER A 194 6.76 -1.37 -25.15
CA SER A 194 6.45 -0.48 -26.28
C SER A 194 7.44 -0.63 -27.44
N ALA A 195 8.74 -0.76 -27.16
CA ALA A 195 9.73 -1.00 -28.20
C ALA A 195 9.50 -2.33 -28.94
N LYS A 196 9.16 -3.41 -28.22
CA LYS A 196 8.81 -4.71 -28.82
C LYS A 196 7.54 -4.64 -29.66
N ASP A 197 6.51 -3.97 -29.16
CA ASP A 197 5.23 -3.81 -29.87
C ASP A 197 5.42 -3.03 -31.18
N VAL A 198 6.27 -1.99 -31.16
CA VAL A 198 6.66 -1.24 -32.37
C VAL A 198 7.37 -2.14 -33.36
N VAL A 199 8.40 -2.88 -32.94
CA VAL A 199 9.14 -3.81 -33.84
C VAL A 199 8.21 -4.87 -34.43
N ALA A 200 7.33 -5.46 -33.63
CA ALA A 200 6.35 -6.45 -34.08
C ALA A 200 5.38 -5.85 -35.12
N HIS A 201 4.95 -4.60 -34.93
CA HIS A 201 4.11 -3.89 -35.89
C HIS A 201 4.84 -3.68 -37.23
N TRP A 202 6.10 -3.20 -37.21
CA TRP A 202 6.91 -3.04 -38.42
C TRP A 202 7.11 -4.36 -39.17
N GLN A 203 7.42 -5.44 -38.46
CA GLN A 203 7.57 -6.77 -39.06
C GLN A 203 6.28 -7.29 -39.70
N LYS A 204 5.12 -6.96 -39.12
CA LYS A 204 3.81 -7.31 -39.69
C LYS A 204 3.52 -6.49 -40.95
N SER A 205 3.80 -5.18 -40.93
CA SER A 205 3.59 -4.30 -42.08
C SER A 205 4.53 -4.63 -43.25
N ALA A 206 5.77 -5.04 -42.97
CA ALA A 206 6.72 -5.45 -44.01
C ALA A 206 6.36 -6.77 -44.71
N LYS A 207 5.50 -7.60 -44.11
CA LYS A 207 5.04 -8.88 -44.68
C LYS A 207 3.67 -8.79 -45.33
N ALA A 208 3.00 -7.64 -45.27
CA ALA A 208 1.73 -7.46 -45.95
C ALA A 208 1.97 -7.49 -47.47
N PRO A 209 1.29 -8.37 -48.23
CA PRO A 209 1.41 -8.38 -49.68
C PRO A 209 1.01 -7.01 -50.21
N VAL A 210 1.82 -6.46 -51.12
CA VAL A 210 1.48 -5.24 -51.84
C VAL A 210 0.52 -5.67 -52.94
N ASP A 211 -0.77 -5.43 -52.73
CA ASP A 211 -1.77 -5.60 -53.79
C ASP A 211 -1.46 -4.57 -54.87
N LEU A 212 -0.87 -5.04 -55.97
CA LEU A 212 -0.60 -4.28 -57.19
C LEU A 212 -1.83 -4.43 -58.09
N ASP A 213 -2.79 -3.52 -57.91
CA ASP A 213 -3.88 -3.28 -58.86
C ASP A 213 -3.38 -2.47 -60.08
#